data_AF-A0A0R1YQ15-F1
#
_entry.id   AF-A0A0R1YQ15-F1
#
_cell.length_a   1.000
_cell.length_b   1.000
_cell.length_c   1.000
_cell.angle_alpha   90.00
_cell.angle_beta   90.00
_cell.angle_gamma   90.00
#
_symmetry.space_group_name_H-M   'P 1'
#
loop_
_entity.id
_entity.type
_entity.pdbx_description
1 polymer ?
#
loop_
_entity_poly.entity_id
_entity_poly.type
_entity_poly.pdbx_seq_one_letter_code
_entity_poly.pdbx_strand_id
1 'polypeptide(L)'
;MIQDPVSKTVTGVVIARHGKTLRVAAKNGVVLATGGFENNQQNIEDYLGASHLSPLGTLYNKGIGLKLGQQVGADMWHMHNYESLGLLHGMAFAVKPGERARLMISQQLVSQGRVFVIGDDGSRYFNEAEPNRHGHLFNHGQWKVPLNQDHPYLIFDKHQKKQLDQDPIIGQYQPYLDNLIKANSIDELAKKLQVSAKVLHQTFKRFNKAAEKGKDPEFHRPAKSMVPFGKGALYAVPLVQTMLNTQGGPRRNANAEVVDSAGQPIPHLYSAGELGGICANQYQGGGNLAECLIFGKIAGENAAEEKAVPDQADQAVDTTTTASKFTTKLTSDLAATQKPDYPTEANQYIGENDDGIGGRVVVRVTLTDDHKLANVEVLEQSESEDVGLKAMAELPKQMVAKNTVDVDSVSGASVSSQALKAAVKDALKKAESASTDSSK
;
A
#
# COMPACT_ATOMS: atom_id res chain seq x y z
N MET A 1 -0.14 23.47 -4.88
CA MET A 1 -0.03 24.27 -3.63
C MET A 1 -0.43 25.72 -3.91
N ILE A 2 -0.81 26.50 -2.89
CA ILE A 2 -0.96 27.96 -2.99
C ILE A 2 0.23 28.57 -2.26
N GLN A 3 1.09 29.28 -2.98
CA GLN A 3 2.32 29.87 -2.46
C GLN A 3 2.34 31.36 -2.81
N ASP A 4 2.70 32.21 -1.84
CA ASP A 4 2.96 33.61 -2.09
C ASP A 4 4.25 33.77 -2.92
N PRO A 5 4.22 34.48 -4.06
CA PRO A 5 5.36 34.49 -4.98
C PRO A 5 6.58 35.27 -4.45
N VAL A 6 6.39 36.16 -3.48
CA VAL A 6 7.45 37.03 -2.93
C VAL A 6 8.07 36.39 -1.69
N SER A 7 7.27 36.15 -0.66
CA SER A 7 7.69 35.56 0.61
C SER A 7 7.93 34.04 0.55
N LYS A 8 7.45 33.38 -0.52
CA LYS A 8 7.46 31.91 -0.68
C LYS A 8 6.64 31.14 0.35
N THR A 9 5.87 31.83 1.20
CA THR A 9 5.00 31.23 2.20
C THR A 9 3.90 30.41 1.54
N VAL A 10 3.72 29.17 2.01
CA VAL A 10 2.57 28.34 1.64
C VAL A 10 1.35 28.77 2.45
N THR A 11 0.31 29.23 1.74
CA THR A 11 -0.92 29.78 2.35
C THR A 11 -2.13 28.88 2.18
N GLY A 12 -1.96 27.71 1.54
CA GLY A 12 -3.05 26.76 1.39
C GLY A 12 -2.84 25.74 0.28
N VAL A 13 -3.91 25.01 -0.01
CA VAL A 13 -3.95 23.96 -1.03
C VAL A 13 -5.20 24.07 -1.90
N VAL A 14 -5.11 23.57 -3.12
CA VAL A 14 -6.28 23.36 -3.98
C VAL A 14 -6.59 21.87 -3.95
N ILE A 15 -7.82 21.50 -3.61
CA ILE A 15 -8.30 20.11 -3.55
C ILE A 15 -9.48 19.89 -4.48
N ALA A 16 -9.63 18.65 -4.96
CA ALA A 16 -10.86 18.17 -5.56
C ALA A 16 -11.65 17.39 -4.50
N ARG A 17 -12.89 17.80 -4.23
CA ARG A 17 -13.76 17.17 -3.23
C ARG A 17 -15.21 17.16 -3.73
N HIS A 18 -15.82 15.98 -3.78
CA HIS A 18 -17.18 15.75 -4.33
C HIS A 18 -17.41 16.43 -5.70
N GLY A 19 -16.46 16.26 -6.62
CA GLY A 19 -16.52 16.85 -7.96
C GLY A 19 -16.33 18.37 -8.02
N LYS A 20 -16.04 19.03 -6.88
CA LYS A 20 -15.80 20.47 -6.80
C LYS A 20 -14.33 20.76 -6.54
N THR A 21 -13.83 21.82 -7.15
CA THR A 21 -12.51 22.37 -6.83
C THR A 21 -12.65 23.34 -5.67
N LEU A 22 -11.93 23.10 -4.58
CA LEU A 22 -11.92 23.95 -3.39
C LEU A 22 -10.51 24.51 -3.16
N ARG A 23 -10.45 25.76 -2.69
CA ARG A 23 -9.21 26.39 -2.21
C ARG A 23 -9.29 26.43 -0.68
N VAL A 24 -8.44 25.66 -0.03
CA VAL A 24 -8.39 25.58 1.43
C VAL A 24 -7.24 26.47 1.90
N ALA A 25 -7.57 27.56 2.57
CA ALA A 25 -6.58 28.42 3.21
C ALA A 25 -6.01 27.75 4.45
N ALA A 26 -4.69 27.82 4.61
CA ALA A 26 -3.97 27.34 5.78
C ALA A 26 -3.37 28.55 6.51
N LYS A 27 -3.71 28.69 7.79
CA LYS A 27 -3.23 29.82 8.62
C LYS A 27 -1.74 29.66 8.96
N ASN A 28 -1.41 28.49 9.50
CA ASN A 28 -0.13 28.26 10.17
C ASN A 28 0.77 27.27 9.42
N GLY A 29 0.22 26.43 8.54
CA GLY A 29 1.02 25.52 7.72
C GLY A 29 0.22 24.47 6.96
N VAL A 30 0.88 23.86 5.98
CA VAL A 30 0.42 22.67 5.28
C VAL A 30 1.40 21.52 5.57
N VAL A 31 0.87 20.37 6.01
CA VAL A 31 1.65 19.15 6.22
C VAL A 31 1.40 18.17 5.08
N LEU A 32 2.45 17.83 4.34
CA LEU A 32 2.42 16.79 3.31
C LEU A 32 2.70 15.41 3.94
N ALA A 33 1.63 14.66 4.19
CA ALA A 33 1.67 13.28 4.71
C ALA A 33 1.03 12.29 3.70
N THR A 34 1.45 12.38 2.44
CA THR A 34 0.74 11.74 1.31
C THR A 34 1.28 10.38 0.89
N GLY A 35 2.15 9.77 1.70
CA GLY A 35 2.87 8.54 1.32
C GLY A 35 3.83 8.73 0.15
N GLY A 36 4.31 7.60 -0.38
CA GLY A 36 5.27 7.55 -1.48
C GLY A 36 4.64 7.53 -2.87
N PHE A 37 5.34 6.88 -3.81
CA PHE A 37 4.95 6.78 -5.21
C PHE A 37 4.94 5.34 -5.75
N GLU A 38 4.74 4.36 -4.86
CA GLU A 38 4.86 2.94 -5.14
C GLU A 38 3.89 2.43 -6.21
N ASN A 39 2.79 3.14 -6.44
CA ASN A 39 1.80 2.82 -7.47
C ASN A 39 1.72 3.90 -8.56
N ASN A 40 2.84 4.57 -8.85
CA ASN A 40 2.97 5.50 -9.98
C ASN A 40 4.00 4.97 -10.98
N GLN A 41 3.50 4.40 -12.08
CA GLN A 41 4.31 3.78 -13.13
C GLN A 41 5.36 4.74 -13.72
N GLN A 42 4.98 6.00 -14.01
CA GLN A 42 5.91 6.99 -14.55
C GLN A 42 7.05 7.28 -13.58
N ASN A 43 6.75 7.45 -12.28
CA ASN A 43 7.78 7.71 -11.27
C ASN A 43 8.68 6.49 -11.03
N ILE A 44 8.15 5.27 -11.16
CA ILE A 44 8.95 4.04 -11.09
C ILE A 44 9.98 4.02 -12.22
N GLU A 45 9.57 4.35 -13.45
CA GLU A 45 10.47 4.44 -14.61
C GLU A 45 11.48 5.60 -14.46
N ASP A 46 11.00 6.80 -14.12
CA ASP A 46 11.81 8.02 -14.07
C ASP A 46 12.84 8.00 -12.93
N TYR A 47 12.49 7.46 -11.77
CA TYR A 47 13.33 7.54 -10.57
C TYR A 47 13.97 6.22 -10.15
N LEU A 48 13.29 5.09 -10.34
CA LEU A 48 13.78 3.78 -9.91
C LEU A 48 14.41 2.98 -11.07
N GLY A 49 14.19 3.41 -12.32
CA GLY A 49 14.74 2.75 -13.50
C GLY A 49 14.19 1.35 -13.74
N ALA A 50 13.00 1.05 -13.21
CA ALA A 50 12.32 -0.23 -13.40
C ALA A 50 11.15 -0.07 -14.38
N SER A 51 10.98 -1.04 -15.27
CA SER A 51 9.85 -1.13 -16.21
C SER A 51 8.52 -1.35 -15.49
N HIS A 52 8.53 -2.05 -14.36
CA HIS A 52 7.36 -2.30 -13.53
C HIS A 52 7.79 -2.84 -12.15
N LEU A 53 7.08 -2.43 -11.10
CA LEU A 53 7.18 -3.00 -9.77
C LEU A 53 5.77 -3.12 -9.19
N SER A 54 5.46 -4.25 -8.55
CA SER A 54 4.17 -4.43 -7.89
C SER A 54 4.20 -3.95 -6.44
N PRO A 55 3.33 -3.01 -6.04
CA PRO A 55 3.28 -2.55 -4.67
C PRO A 55 2.79 -3.66 -3.74
N LEU A 56 3.44 -3.78 -2.58
CA LEU A 56 3.01 -4.62 -1.46
C LEU A 56 2.10 -3.87 -0.49
N GLY A 57 2.11 -2.54 -0.55
CA GLY A 57 1.31 -1.64 0.28
C GLY A 57 0.00 -1.21 -0.39
N THR A 58 -0.42 0.00 -0.09
CA THR A 58 -1.63 0.60 -0.65
C THR A 58 -1.48 0.95 -2.13
N LEU A 59 -2.58 0.86 -2.90
CA LEU A 59 -2.62 1.31 -4.30
C LEU A 59 -2.81 2.84 -4.44
N TYR A 60 -2.95 3.55 -3.32
CA TYR A 60 -3.17 5.00 -3.30
C TYR A 60 -1.89 5.84 -3.32
N ASN A 61 -0.73 5.22 -3.09
CA ASN A 61 0.57 5.91 -3.13
C ASN A 61 0.98 6.23 -4.57
N LYS A 62 0.45 7.34 -5.10
CA LYS A 62 0.63 7.79 -6.48
C LYS A 62 1.58 8.98 -6.62
N GLY A 63 2.29 9.36 -5.55
CA GLY A 63 3.33 10.38 -5.59
C GLY A 63 2.84 11.83 -5.70
N ILE A 64 1.60 12.15 -5.30
CA ILE A 64 1.08 13.52 -5.39
C ILE A 64 1.91 14.52 -4.58
N GLY A 65 2.45 14.11 -3.43
CA GLY A 65 3.34 14.92 -2.60
C GLY A 65 4.62 15.35 -3.31
N LEU A 66 5.15 14.52 -4.21
CA LEU A 66 6.32 14.87 -5.04
C LEU A 66 6.01 16.09 -5.91
N LYS A 67 4.89 16.02 -6.64
CA LYS A 67 4.44 17.11 -7.53
C LYS A 67 4.17 18.39 -6.74
N LEU A 68 3.53 18.27 -5.57
CA LEU A 68 3.24 19.41 -4.71
C LEU A 68 4.52 20.08 -4.19
N GLY A 69 5.53 19.30 -3.78
CA GLY A 69 6.83 19.83 -3.37
C GLY A 69 7.60 20.48 -4.52
N GLN A 70 7.69 19.81 -5.67
CA GLN A 70 8.35 20.35 -6.86
C GLN A 70 7.74 21.69 -7.31
N GLN A 71 6.41 21.83 -7.26
CA GLN A 71 5.71 23.07 -7.63
C GLN A 71 6.13 24.30 -6.81
N VAL A 72 6.59 24.10 -5.58
CA VAL A 72 6.98 25.19 -4.66
C VAL A 72 8.47 25.30 -4.46
N GLY A 73 9.26 24.60 -5.28
CA GLY A 73 10.72 24.67 -5.30
C GLY A 73 11.42 23.81 -4.25
N ALA A 74 10.75 22.77 -3.72
CA ALA A 74 11.38 21.87 -2.76
C ALA A 74 12.60 21.16 -3.35
N ASP A 75 13.66 21.02 -2.54
CA ASP A 75 14.74 20.10 -2.83
C ASP A 75 14.23 18.67 -2.73
N MET A 76 14.68 17.80 -3.63
CA MET A 76 14.26 16.41 -3.70
C MET A 76 15.44 15.52 -3.30
N TRP A 77 15.20 14.51 -2.47
CA TRP A 77 16.23 13.56 -2.08
C TRP A 77 15.75 12.12 -2.15
N HIS A 78 16.72 11.20 -2.17
CA HIS A 78 16.50 9.75 -2.11
C HIS A 78 15.54 9.20 -3.18
N MET A 79 15.40 9.87 -4.32
CA MET A 79 14.40 9.50 -5.34
C MET A 79 14.59 8.07 -5.89
N HIS A 80 15.82 7.57 -5.95
CA HIS A 80 16.13 6.20 -6.38
C HIS A 80 16.03 5.15 -5.26
N ASN A 81 15.71 5.57 -4.03
CA ASN A 81 15.73 4.71 -2.87
C ASN A 81 14.34 4.10 -2.63
N TYR A 82 14.28 2.78 -2.67
CA TYR A 82 13.08 2.03 -2.35
C TYR A 82 13.47 0.72 -1.67
N GLU A 83 12.56 0.21 -0.87
CA GLU A 83 12.68 -1.09 -0.23
C GLU A 83 11.82 -2.09 -0.98
N SER A 84 12.35 -3.29 -1.14
CA SER A 84 11.57 -4.42 -1.61
C SER A 84 11.29 -5.38 -0.45
N LEU A 85 10.41 -6.37 -0.63
CA LEU A 85 10.20 -7.43 0.36
C LEU A 85 9.41 -8.58 -0.25
N GLY A 86 9.35 -9.71 0.44
CA GLY A 86 8.47 -10.82 0.09
C GLY A 86 9.25 -12.10 -0.14
N LEU A 87 8.84 -12.85 -1.16
CA LEU A 87 9.52 -14.07 -1.57
C LEU A 87 10.92 -13.72 -2.06
N LEU A 88 11.88 -14.59 -1.79
CA LEU A 88 13.26 -14.44 -2.26
C LEU A 88 13.78 -13.03 -1.94
N HIS A 89 14.30 -12.30 -2.93
CA HIS A 89 14.98 -11.01 -2.76
C HIS A 89 14.10 -9.82 -3.17
N GLY A 90 12.80 -9.92 -2.90
CA GLY A 90 11.85 -8.86 -3.27
C GLY A 90 10.85 -9.25 -4.36
N MET A 91 10.27 -10.44 -4.25
CA MET A 91 9.34 -10.98 -5.25
C MET A 91 7.99 -11.36 -4.65
N ALA A 92 7.00 -11.49 -5.52
CA ALA A 92 5.73 -12.15 -5.25
C ALA A 92 5.33 -13.00 -6.46
N PHE A 93 4.36 -13.91 -6.29
CA PHE A 93 3.70 -14.49 -7.46
C PHE A 93 3.01 -13.37 -8.25
N ALA A 94 3.13 -13.41 -9.57
CA ALA A 94 2.62 -12.35 -10.43
C ALA A 94 1.10 -12.20 -10.27
N VAL A 95 0.66 -10.95 -10.15
CA VAL A 95 -0.74 -10.53 -10.10
C VAL A 95 -1.09 -9.77 -11.37
N LYS A 96 -2.37 -9.46 -11.60
CA LYS A 96 -2.73 -8.66 -12.80
C LYS A 96 -2.21 -7.23 -12.65
N PRO A 97 -1.91 -6.52 -13.76
CA PRO A 97 -1.52 -5.12 -13.69
C PRO A 97 -2.53 -4.28 -12.90
N GLY A 98 -2.02 -3.46 -11.97
CA GLY A 98 -2.83 -2.61 -11.09
C GLY A 98 -3.35 -3.31 -9.84
N GLU A 99 -3.13 -4.62 -9.66
CA GLU A 99 -3.42 -5.32 -8.41
C GLU A 99 -2.23 -5.26 -7.45
N ARG A 100 -2.54 -5.26 -6.15
CA ARG A 100 -1.55 -5.33 -5.08
C ARG A 100 -0.97 -6.75 -4.99
N ALA A 101 0.35 -6.86 -4.91
CA ALA A 101 1.02 -8.13 -4.63
C ALA A 101 0.89 -8.52 -3.15
N ARG A 102 0.86 -9.83 -2.86
CA ARG A 102 0.81 -10.32 -1.48
C ARG A 102 2.20 -10.43 -0.89
N LEU A 103 2.40 -9.77 0.25
CA LEU A 103 3.60 -9.97 1.06
C LEU A 103 3.61 -11.39 1.64
N MET A 104 4.63 -12.17 1.29
CA MET A 104 4.90 -13.49 1.86
C MET A 104 6.36 -13.55 2.28
N ILE A 105 6.62 -13.79 3.56
CA ILE A 105 7.98 -13.90 4.10
C ILE A 105 8.23 -15.32 4.62
N SER A 106 9.50 -15.71 4.70
CA SER A 106 9.92 -16.99 5.31
C SER A 106 9.44 -18.27 4.59
N GLN A 107 9.02 -18.18 3.32
CA GLN A 107 8.62 -19.33 2.52
C GLN A 107 9.83 -20.11 1.98
N GLN A 108 10.39 -21.03 2.79
CA GLN A 108 11.59 -21.79 2.39
C GLN A 108 11.38 -22.69 1.17
N LEU A 109 10.13 -23.07 0.87
CA LEU A 109 9.79 -23.93 -0.27
C LEU A 109 10.05 -23.27 -1.63
N VAL A 110 10.19 -21.95 -1.70
CA VAL A 110 10.55 -21.27 -2.97
C VAL A 110 12.07 -21.05 -3.10
N SER A 111 12.83 -21.23 -2.03
CA SER A 111 14.28 -20.99 -1.98
C SER A 111 15.12 -22.26 -1.78
N GLN A 112 14.48 -23.41 -1.51
CA GLN A 112 15.17 -24.67 -1.23
C GLN A 112 14.53 -25.86 -1.95
N GLY A 113 15.38 -26.79 -2.40
CA GLY A 113 14.97 -28.04 -3.05
C GLY A 113 15.20 -28.04 -4.56
N ARG A 114 14.22 -28.54 -5.30
CA ARG A 114 14.24 -28.64 -6.76
C ARG A 114 13.57 -27.40 -7.35
N VAL A 115 14.17 -26.25 -7.06
CA VAL A 115 13.61 -24.93 -7.38
C VAL A 115 14.69 -23.90 -7.64
N PHE A 116 14.51 -23.09 -8.69
CA PHE A 116 15.35 -21.92 -8.99
C PHE A 116 14.54 -20.86 -9.75
N VAL A 117 15.07 -19.64 -9.84
CA VAL A 117 14.46 -18.55 -10.62
C VAL A 117 15.25 -18.29 -11.90
N ILE A 118 14.56 -18.00 -12.99
CA ILE A 118 15.17 -17.57 -14.26
C ILE A 118 14.64 -16.21 -14.71
N GLY A 119 15.45 -15.48 -15.47
CA GLY A 119 15.03 -14.30 -16.23
C GLY A 119 14.62 -14.64 -17.67
N ASP A 120 14.41 -13.59 -18.48
CA ASP A 120 13.93 -13.67 -19.86
C ASP A 120 14.85 -14.45 -20.82
N ASP A 121 16.14 -14.57 -20.50
CA ASP A 121 17.10 -15.33 -21.31
C ASP A 121 17.10 -16.84 -20.97
N GLY A 122 16.42 -17.25 -19.89
CA GLY A 122 16.39 -18.62 -19.39
C GLY A 122 17.52 -18.98 -18.42
N SER A 123 18.34 -18.01 -17.99
CA SER A 123 19.41 -18.18 -17.02
C SER A 123 18.98 -17.77 -15.60
N ARG A 124 19.64 -18.36 -14.60
CA ARG A 124 19.58 -17.90 -13.20
C ARG A 124 20.40 -16.61 -13.07
N TYR A 125 20.09 -15.78 -12.08
CA TYR A 125 20.80 -14.51 -11.87
C TYR A 125 21.04 -14.13 -10.40
N PHE A 126 20.70 -15.02 -9.45
CA PHE A 126 21.05 -14.87 -8.04
C PHE A 126 21.03 -16.20 -7.28
N ASN A 127 21.51 -16.18 -6.04
CA ASN A 127 21.40 -17.27 -5.09
C ASN A 127 20.02 -17.26 -4.41
N GLU A 128 19.13 -18.19 -4.74
CA GLU A 128 17.75 -18.20 -4.23
C GLU A 128 17.66 -18.40 -2.71
N ALA A 129 18.70 -18.95 -2.08
CA ALA A 129 18.75 -19.20 -0.64
C ALA A 129 19.54 -18.15 0.15
N GLU A 130 19.98 -17.06 -0.50
CA GLU A 130 20.70 -15.98 0.16
C GLU A 130 19.75 -15.19 1.09
N PRO A 131 20.16 -14.88 2.33
CA PRO A 131 19.40 -13.97 3.17
C PRO A 131 19.47 -12.55 2.61
N ASN A 132 18.34 -11.85 2.57
CA ASN A 132 18.27 -10.44 2.18
C ASN A 132 17.83 -9.56 3.34
N ARG A 133 17.93 -8.24 3.16
CA ARG A 133 17.50 -7.21 4.12
C ARG A 133 16.50 -6.28 3.43
N HIS A 134 15.20 -6.57 3.51
CA HIS A 134 14.18 -5.85 2.75
C HIS A 134 14.51 -5.84 1.24
N GLY A 135 14.73 -7.04 0.69
CA GLY A 135 15.10 -7.24 -0.71
C GLY A 135 16.55 -6.87 -1.04
N HIS A 136 17.28 -6.22 -0.14
CA HIS A 136 18.67 -5.88 -0.38
C HIS A 136 19.58 -7.10 -0.26
N LEU A 137 20.42 -7.30 -1.28
CA LEU A 137 21.53 -8.25 -1.30
C LEU A 137 22.85 -7.52 -1.09
N PHE A 138 23.82 -8.22 -0.50
CA PHE A 138 25.16 -7.67 -0.33
C PHE A 138 25.92 -7.71 -1.66
N ASN A 139 26.48 -6.58 -2.05
CA ASN A 139 27.26 -6.40 -3.27
C ASN A 139 28.47 -5.51 -2.98
N HIS A 140 29.64 -6.13 -2.80
CA HIS A 140 30.95 -5.48 -2.65
C HIS A 140 30.99 -4.31 -1.65
N GLY A 141 30.40 -4.50 -0.46
CA GLY A 141 30.39 -3.50 0.61
C GLY A 141 29.13 -2.66 0.68
N GLN A 142 28.23 -2.77 -0.29
CA GLN A 142 26.93 -2.10 -0.30
C GLN A 142 25.80 -3.13 -0.22
N TRP A 143 24.67 -2.74 0.34
CA TRP A 143 23.43 -3.49 0.22
C TRP A 143 22.58 -2.81 -0.84
N LYS A 144 22.11 -3.58 -1.83
CA LYS A 144 21.31 -3.06 -2.95
C LYS A 144 20.14 -3.99 -3.25
N VAL A 145 18.99 -3.43 -3.61
CA VAL A 145 17.94 -4.22 -4.26
C VAL A 145 18.50 -4.73 -5.61
N PRO A 146 18.41 -6.04 -5.91
CA PRO A 146 18.92 -6.58 -7.16
C PRO A 146 18.20 -5.95 -8.36
N LEU A 147 18.90 -5.86 -9.49
CA LEU A 147 18.33 -5.35 -10.73
C LEU A 147 17.03 -6.10 -11.08
N ASN A 148 16.02 -5.33 -11.46
CA ASN A 148 14.73 -5.87 -11.87
C ASN A 148 14.89 -6.77 -13.11
N GLN A 149 14.05 -7.79 -13.21
CA GLN A 149 13.86 -8.57 -14.43
C GLN A 149 12.39 -8.45 -14.81
N ASP A 150 12.09 -8.35 -16.11
CA ASP A 150 10.73 -8.05 -16.57
C ASP A 150 9.80 -9.25 -16.34
N HIS A 151 10.25 -10.48 -16.68
CA HIS A 151 9.44 -11.69 -16.51
C HIS A 151 10.19 -12.81 -15.77
N PRO A 152 10.43 -12.67 -14.45
CA PRO A 152 11.05 -13.72 -13.67
C PRO A 152 10.09 -14.92 -13.51
N TYR A 153 10.62 -16.14 -13.62
CA TYR A 153 9.85 -17.36 -13.41
C TYR A 153 10.46 -18.21 -12.31
N LEU A 154 9.64 -18.65 -11.35
CA LEU A 154 10.00 -19.71 -10.41
C LEU A 154 9.82 -21.07 -11.10
N ILE A 155 10.91 -21.82 -11.28
CA ILE A 155 10.94 -23.12 -11.94
C ILE A 155 11.09 -24.22 -10.90
N PHE A 156 10.26 -25.26 -10.97
CA PHE A 156 10.31 -26.38 -10.03
C PHE A 156 9.75 -27.69 -10.62
N ASP A 157 10.01 -28.82 -9.95
CA ASP A 157 9.56 -30.14 -10.43
C ASP A 157 8.30 -30.64 -9.69
N LYS A 158 7.82 -31.82 -10.07
CA LYS A 158 6.64 -32.46 -9.45
C LYS A 158 6.79 -32.68 -7.93
N HIS A 159 7.99 -32.96 -7.43
CA HIS A 159 8.21 -33.16 -5.99
C HIS A 159 8.06 -31.85 -5.23
N GLN A 160 8.69 -30.80 -5.72
CA GLN A 160 8.56 -29.46 -5.14
C GLN A 160 7.12 -28.96 -5.24
N LYS A 161 6.45 -29.19 -6.37
CA LYS A 161 5.04 -28.84 -6.55
C LYS A 161 4.18 -29.43 -5.46
N LYS A 162 4.34 -30.72 -5.15
CA LYS A 162 3.55 -31.38 -4.10
C LYS A 162 3.70 -30.65 -2.75
N GLN A 163 4.91 -30.19 -2.43
CA GLN A 163 5.15 -29.44 -1.20
C GLN A 163 4.51 -28.04 -1.24
N LEU A 164 4.64 -27.32 -2.37
CA LEU A 164 4.01 -26.01 -2.56
C LEU A 164 2.48 -26.08 -2.52
N ASP A 165 1.87 -27.12 -3.11
CA ASP A 165 0.42 -27.36 -3.06
C ASP A 165 -0.07 -27.69 -1.65
N GLN A 166 0.78 -28.31 -0.82
CA GLN A 166 0.46 -28.67 0.58
C GLN A 166 0.72 -27.51 1.56
N ASP A 167 1.44 -26.48 1.14
CA ASP A 167 1.69 -25.30 1.96
C ASP A 167 0.38 -24.53 2.19
N PRO A 168 0.02 -24.20 3.43
CA PRO A 168 -1.27 -23.59 3.75
C PRO A 168 -1.42 -22.16 3.21
N ILE A 169 -0.33 -21.50 2.85
CA ILE A 169 -0.33 -20.14 2.32
C ILE A 169 -0.27 -20.16 0.79
N ILE A 170 0.72 -20.85 0.22
CA ILE A 170 0.97 -20.89 -1.22
C ILE A 170 -0.08 -21.76 -1.93
N GLY A 171 -0.36 -22.95 -1.40
CA GLY A 171 -1.28 -23.91 -2.03
C GLY A 171 -2.73 -23.44 -2.13
N GLN A 172 -3.09 -22.37 -1.41
CA GLN A 172 -4.40 -21.72 -1.46
C GLN A 172 -4.37 -20.34 -2.14
N TYR A 173 -3.21 -19.88 -2.60
CA TYR A 173 -3.07 -18.55 -3.17
C TYR A 173 -3.41 -18.55 -4.66
N GLN A 174 -4.49 -17.88 -5.03
CA GLN A 174 -5.02 -17.92 -6.39
C GLN A 174 -4.00 -17.51 -7.48
N PRO A 175 -3.18 -16.45 -7.32
CA PRO A 175 -2.15 -16.12 -8.30
C PRO A 175 -1.07 -17.21 -8.49
N TYR A 176 -0.81 -18.06 -7.49
CA TYR A 176 0.03 -19.24 -7.67
C TYR A 176 -0.69 -20.33 -8.48
N LEU A 177 -1.97 -20.58 -8.16
CA LEU A 177 -2.77 -21.64 -8.79
C LEU A 177 -3.11 -21.33 -10.26
N ASP A 178 -3.58 -20.11 -10.53
CA ASP A 178 -4.05 -19.67 -11.85
C ASP A 178 -2.91 -19.56 -12.86
N ASN A 179 -1.74 -19.12 -12.41
CA ASN A 179 -0.61 -18.84 -13.28
C ASN A 179 0.36 -20.02 -13.42
N LEU A 180 -0.01 -21.20 -12.90
CA LEU A 180 0.84 -22.38 -12.94
C LEU A 180 0.96 -22.95 -14.36
N ILE A 181 2.18 -22.96 -14.88
CA ILE A 181 2.53 -23.51 -16.19
C ILE A 181 3.13 -24.90 -15.99
N LYS A 182 2.52 -25.93 -16.60
CA LYS A 182 3.07 -27.30 -16.65
C LYS A 182 3.74 -27.57 -17.99
N ALA A 183 4.87 -28.26 -18.00
CA ALA A 183 5.54 -28.77 -19.19
C ALA A 183 6.10 -30.19 -18.95
N ASN A 184 6.16 -31.02 -19.98
CA ASN A 184 6.67 -32.40 -19.88
C ASN A 184 8.16 -32.53 -20.25
N SER A 185 8.78 -31.46 -20.76
CA SER A 185 10.20 -31.38 -21.08
C SER A 185 10.73 -29.95 -20.93
N ILE A 186 12.06 -29.80 -20.94
CA ILE A 186 12.72 -28.49 -20.94
C ILE A 186 12.39 -27.70 -22.20
N ASP A 187 12.31 -28.36 -23.37
CA ASP A 187 11.97 -27.69 -24.64
C ASP A 187 10.52 -27.17 -24.65
N GLU A 188 9.58 -27.96 -24.12
CA GLU A 188 8.19 -27.53 -23.98
C GLU A 188 8.09 -26.36 -23.00
N LEU A 189 8.84 -26.40 -21.89
CA LEU A 189 8.89 -25.31 -20.92
C LEU A 189 9.45 -24.04 -21.55
N ALA A 190 10.60 -24.13 -22.22
CA ALA A 190 11.24 -23.00 -22.88
C ALA A 190 10.30 -22.33 -23.89
N LYS A 191 9.59 -23.12 -24.70
CA LYS A 191 8.59 -22.61 -25.65
C LYS A 191 7.44 -21.87 -24.95
N LYS A 192 6.92 -22.42 -23.84
CA LYS A 192 5.81 -21.82 -23.08
C LYS A 192 6.23 -20.51 -22.40
N LEU A 193 7.46 -20.44 -21.92
CA LEU A 193 8.03 -19.25 -21.27
C LEU A 193 8.63 -18.25 -22.25
N GLN A 194 8.72 -18.61 -23.54
CA GLN A 194 9.37 -17.80 -24.59
C GLN A 194 10.85 -17.48 -24.32
N VAL A 195 11.55 -18.39 -23.66
CA VAL A 195 12.99 -18.28 -23.36
C VAL A 195 13.83 -19.18 -24.27
N SER A 196 15.14 -18.95 -24.30
CA SER A 196 16.06 -19.79 -25.09
C SER A 196 16.13 -21.22 -24.55
N ALA A 197 15.65 -22.19 -25.33
CA ALA A 197 15.75 -23.61 -24.97
C ALA A 197 17.20 -24.03 -24.71
N LYS A 198 18.15 -23.56 -25.54
CA LYS A 198 19.58 -23.84 -25.36
C LYS A 198 20.09 -23.34 -24.00
N VAL A 199 19.76 -22.12 -23.62
CA VAL A 199 20.20 -21.54 -22.34
C VAL A 199 19.52 -22.29 -21.18
N LEU A 200 18.22 -22.55 -21.26
CA LEU A 200 17.48 -23.24 -20.21
C LEU A 200 18.01 -24.66 -19.96
N HIS A 201 18.31 -25.44 -21.03
CA HIS A 201 18.98 -26.75 -20.90
C HIS A 201 20.33 -26.63 -20.17
N GLN A 202 21.11 -25.60 -20.49
CA GLN A 202 22.38 -25.35 -19.80
C GLN A 202 22.16 -24.98 -18.33
N THR A 203 21.13 -24.18 -18.01
CA THR A 203 20.75 -23.81 -16.64
C THR A 203 20.42 -25.05 -15.80
N PHE A 204 19.55 -25.95 -16.29
CA PHE A 204 19.24 -27.21 -15.61
C PHE A 204 20.48 -28.09 -15.42
N LYS A 205 21.33 -28.21 -16.46
CA LYS A 205 22.57 -28.99 -16.39
C LYS A 205 23.54 -28.44 -15.34
N ARG A 206 23.70 -27.12 -15.27
CA ARG A 206 24.58 -26.46 -14.28
C ARG A 206 24.02 -26.64 -12.86
N PHE A 207 22.73 -26.39 -12.66
CA PHE A 207 22.08 -26.53 -11.36
C PHE A 207 22.17 -27.96 -10.83
N ASN A 208 21.81 -28.97 -11.64
CA ASN A 208 21.90 -30.38 -11.21
C ASN A 208 23.33 -30.77 -10.85
N LYS A 209 24.31 -30.38 -11.68
CA LYS A 209 25.73 -30.63 -11.39
C LYS A 209 26.19 -29.96 -10.09
N ALA A 210 25.72 -28.75 -9.82
CA ALA A 210 26.01 -28.03 -8.57
C ALA A 210 25.39 -28.73 -7.36
N ALA A 211 24.14 -29.19 -7.48
CA ALA A 211 23.44 -29.93 -6.43
C ALA A 211 24.11 -31.29 -6.13
N GLU A 212 24.48 -32.05 -7.17
CA GLU A 212 25.18 -33.33 -7.05
C GLU A 212 26.57 -33.18 -6.40
N LYS A 213 27.30 -32.13 -6.74
CA LYS A 213 28.65 -31.87 -6.21
C LYS A 213 28.65 -31.12 -4.88
N GLY A 214 27.51 -30.61 -4.43
CA GLY A 214 27.40 -29.75 -3.25
C GLY A 214 28.15 -28.42 -3.37
N LYS A 215 28.31 -27.89 -4.59
CA LYS A 215 28.96 -26.59 -4.83
C LYS A 215 28.36 -25.90 -6.04
N ASP A 216 27.72 -24.76 -5.83
CA ASP A 216 27.28 -23.85 -6.89
C ASP A 216 28.41 -22.85 -7.23
N PRO A 217 29.11 -23.01 -8.36
CA PRO A 217 30.13 -22.06 -8.76
C PRO A 217 29.57 -20.77 -9.37
N GLU A 218 28.28 -20.72 -9.71
CA GLU A 218 27.65 -19.59 -10.41
C GLU A 218 27.15 -18.55 -9.40
N PHE A 219 26.45 -19.00 -8.35
CA PHE A 219 25.86 -18.10 -7.35
C PHE A 219 26.22 -18.44 -5.90
N HIS A 220 27.08 -19.42 -5.66
CA HIS A 220 27.47 -19.82 -4.30
C HIS A 220 26.29 -20.23 -3.41
N ARG A 221 25.20 -20.72 -4.03
CA ARG A 221 24.05 -21.28 -3.32
C ARG A 221 24.48 -22.44 -2.41
N PRO A 222 24.08 -22.45 -1.11
CA PRO A 222 24.47 -23.50 -0.18
C PRO A 222 24.02 -24.89 -0.63
N ALA A 223 24.92 -25.87 -0.55
CA ALA A 223 24.65 -27.27 -0.95
C ALA A 223 23.34 -27.83 -0.37
N LYS A 224 23.12 -27.62 0.93
CA LYS A 224 21.94 -28.09 1.66
C LYS A 224 20.61 -27.55 1.13
N SER A 225 20.63 -26.46 0.37
CA SER A 225 19.44 -25.84 -0.21
C SER A 225 19.11 -26.34 -1.62
N MET A 226 19.97 -27.17 -2.22
CA MET A 226 19.81 -27.64 -3.59
C MET A 226 19.56 -29.14 -3.62
N VAL A 227 18.62 -29.55 -4.47
CA VAL A 227 18.38 -30.96 -4.80
C VAL A 227 18.29 -31.06 -6.32
N PRO A 228 18.96 -32.03 -6.98
CA PRO A 228 18.92 -32.12 -8.44
C PRO A 228 17.51 -32.44 -8.94
N PHE A 229 17.14 -31.81 -10.05
CA PHE A 229 15.90 -32.10 -10.78
C PHE A 229 15.96 -33.51 -11.37
N GLY A 230 14.87 -34.25 -11.18
CA GLY A 230 14.70 -35.60 -11.73
C GLY A 230 14.05 -35.61 -13.12
N LYS A 231 13.69 -36.82 -13.57
CA LYS A 231 12.81 -36.99 -14.74
C LYS A 231 11.36 -36.67 -14.34
N GLY A 232 10.61 -36.05 -15.25
CA GLY A 232 9.18 -35.83 -15.07
C GLY A 232 8.74 -34.45 -15.52
N ALA A 233 7.48 -34.12 -15.20
CA ALA A 233 6.93 -32.81 -15.50
C ALA A 233 7.65 -31.71 -14.72
N LEU A 234 7.87 -30.59 -15.41
CA LEU A 234 8.38 -29.35 -14.88
C LEU A 234 7.22 -28.36 -14.75
N TYR A 235 7.38 -27.43 -13.83
CA TYR A 235 6.42 -26.39 -13.54
C TYR A 235 7.12 -25.04 -13.48
N ALA A 236 6.40 -24.02 -13.91
CA ALA A 236 6.81 -22.63 -13.75
C ALA A 236 5.62 -21.82 -13.24
N VAL A 237 5.91 -20.77 -12.48
CA VAL A 237 4.93 -19.75 -12.14
C VAL A 237 5.59 -18.39 -12.29
N PRO A 238 4.95 -17.42 -12.98
CA PRO A 238 5.49 -16.08 -13.11
C PRO A 238 5.58 -15.42 -11.74
N LEU A 239 6.69 -14.74 -11.52
CA LEU A 239 6.91 -13.85 -10.39
C LEU A 239 6.86 -12.40 -10.87
N VAL A 240 6.71 -11.49 -9.92
CA VAL A 240 6.88 -10.06 -10.14
C VAL A 240 7.77 -9.51 -9.04
N GLN A 241 8.60 -8.53 -9.39
CA GLN A 241 9.42 -7.81 -8.43
C GLN A 241 8.56 -6.78 -7.71
N THR A 242 8.81 -6.65 -6.42
CA THR A 242 7.91 -5.93 -5.52
C THR A 242 8.54 -4.66 -5.01
N MET A 243 7.69 -3.77 -4.55
CA MET A 243 8.07 -2.57 -3.84
C MET A 243 7.25 -2.48 -2.56
N LEU A 244 7.96 -2.40 -1.43
CA LEU A 244 7.35 -2.24 -0.12
C LEU A 244 7.04 -0.76 0.14
N ASN A 245 8.01 0.09 -0.12
CA ASN A 245 7.96 1.54 0.09
C ASN A 245 9.06 2.25 -0.72
N THR A 246 8.91 3.55 -0.90
CA THR A 246 9.85 4.49 -1.51
C THR A 246 10.32 5.52 -0.48
N GLN A 247 11.61 5.83 -0.39
CA GLN A 247 12.09 6.84 0.56
C GLN A 247 12.26 8.23 -0.10
N GLY A 248 11.99 8.32 -1.40
CA GLY A 248 12.17 9.53 -2.19
C GLY A 248 11.10 10.59 -1.94
N GLY A 249 11.51 11.86 -1.94
CA GLY A 249 10.57 12.99 -1.88
C GLY A 249 11.20 14.33 -1.51
N PRO A 250 10.36 15.33 -1.19
CA PRO A 250 10.82 16.62 -0.67
C PRO A 250 11.69 16.43 0.58
N ARG A 251 12.89 17.01 0.57
CA ARG A 251 13.80 16.99 1.70
C ARG A 251 13.21 17.81 2.84
N ARG A 252 13.37 17.31 4.07
CA ARG A 252 12.95 18.02 5.28
C ARG A 252 14.05 18.09 6.32
N ASN A 253 14.02 19.12 7.15
CA ASN A 253 14.94 19.28 8.28
C ASN A 253 14.39 18.59 9.55
N ALA A 254 15.10 18.73 10.69
CA ALA A 254 14.71 18.14 11.97
C ALA A 254 13.38 18.68 12.54
N ASN A 255 12.93 19.85 12.08
CA ASN A 255 11.65 20.46 12.43
C ASN A 255 10.52 20.02 11.47
N ALA A 256 10.76 19.01 10.64
CA ALA A 256 9.84 18.56 9.59
C ALA A 256 9.53 19.62 8.52
N GLU A 257 10.25 20.73 8.47
CA GLU A 257 10.08 21.78 7.46
C GLU A 257 10.68 21.29 6.15
N VAL A 258 9.90 21.40 5.06
CA VAL A 258 10.41 21.12 3.72
C VAL A 258 11.38 22.23 3.33
N VAL A 259 12.53 21.86 2.77
CA VAL A 259 13.55 22.82 2.34
C VAL A 259 13.58 22.98 0.82
N ASP A 260 13.97 24.16 0.36
CA ASP A 260 14.23 24.44 -1.05
C ASP A 260 15.63 23.97 -1.48
N SER A 261 15.96 24.14 -2.76
CA SER A 261 17.25 23.75 -3.35
C SER A 261 18.46 24.55 -2.82
N ALA A 262 18.24 25.65 -2.11
CA ALA A 262 19.27 26.38 -1.37
C ALA A 262 19.39 25.91 0.09
N GLY A 263 18.62 24.87 0.48
CA GLY A 263 18.57 24.33 1.83
C GLY A 263 17.82 25.20 2.82
N GLN A 264 17.09 26.22 2.37
CA GLN A 264 16.29 27.08 3.24
C GLN A 264 14.89 26.49 3.43
N PRO A 265 14.30 26.57 4.65
CA PRO A 265 12.92 26.16 4.84
C PRO A 265 11.96 26.93 3.92
N ILE A 266 11.07 26.22 3.24
CA ILE A 266 9.93 26.81 2.55
C ILE A 266 8.91 27.19 3.63
N PRO A 267 8.60 28.48 3.83
CA PRO A 267 7.78 28.88 4.96
C PRO A 267 6.41 28.23 4.91
N HIS A 268 5.96 27.73 6.07
CA HIS A 268 4.65 27.10 6.27
C HIS A 268 4.46 25.75 5.55
N LEU A 269 5.53 25.11 5.08
CA LEU A 269 5.47 23.80 4.46
C LEU A 269 6.20 22.74 5.28
N TYR A 270 5.48 21.67 5.62
CA TYR A 270 5.99 20.56 6.40
C TYR A 270 5.76 19.24 5.69
N SER A 271 6.50 18.20 6.05
CA SER A 271 6.26 16.84 5.57
C SER A 271 6.52 15.80 6.65
N ALA A 272 5.78 14.69 6.58
CA ALA A 272 5.89 13.59 7.51
C ALA A 272 5.76 12.23 6.83
N GLY A 273 6.37 11.22 7.46
CA GLY A 273 6.36 9.84 6.99
C GLY A 273 7.29 9.61 5.80
N GLU A 274 6.88 8.66 4.97
CA GLU A 274 7.67 8.11 3.86
C GLU A 274 8.00 9.12 2.75
N LEU A 275 7.20 10.19 2.59
CA LEU A 275 7.44 11.24 1.61
C LEU A 275 8.76 11.96 1.92
N GLY A 276 9.83 11.59 1.20
CA GLY A 276 11.18 12.08 1.49
C GLY A 276 11.72 11.55 2.82
N GLY A 277 11.62 10.25 3.05
CA GLY A 277 12.10 9.57 4.26
C GLY A 277 13.58 9.80 4.58
N ILE A 278 13.91 9.74 5.88
CA ILE A 278 15.28 10.00 6.37
C ILE A 278 16.25 8.83 6.15
N CYS A 279 15.71 7.62 5.91
CA CYS A 279 16.52 6.45 5.62
C CYS A 279 17.17 6.57 4.24
N ALA A 280 18.49 6.75 4.20
CA ALA A 280 19.28 6.72 2.98
C ALA A 280 19.69 5.27 2.64
N ASN A 281 19.14 4.75 1.54
CA ASN A 281 19.42 3.45 0.90
C ASN A 281 19.18 2.16 1.72
N GLN A 282 19.10 2.23 3.04
CA GLN A 282 18.95 1.05 3.89
C GLN A 282 17.98 1.29 5.04
N TYR A 283 16.72 0.99 4.78
CA TYR A 283 15.68 0.98 5.78
C TYR A 283 15.95 -0.03 6.91
N GLN A 284 15.81 0.44 8.16
CA GLN A 284 15.74 -0.44 9.33
C GLN A 284 14.28 -0.75 9.62
N GLY A 285 13.92 -2.03 9.64
CA GLY A 285 12.54 -2.48 9.88
C GLY A 285 11.91 -1.79 11.10
N GLY A 286 10.76 -1.15 10.89
CA GLY A 286 10.05 -0.33 11.89
C GLY A 286 10.29 1.18 11.74
N GLY A 287 11.34 1.61 11.04
CA GLY A 287 11.72 3.01 10.90
C GLY A 287 10.66 3.90 10.23
N ASN A 288 9.93 3.43 9.20
CA ASN A 288 8.95 4.26 8.51
C ASN A 288 7.71 4.48 9.39
N LEU A 289 7.34 3.49 10.21
CA LEU A 289 6.30 3.68 11.23
C LEU A 289 6.76 4.71 12.27
N ALA A 290 8.02 4.62 12.72
CA ALA A 290 8.58 5.62 13.61
C ALA A 290 8.61 7.01 12.98
N GLU A 291 8.98 7.14 11.69
CA GLU A 291 8.94 8.40 10.95
C GLU A 291 7.52 8.97 10.86
N CYS A 292 6.52 8.14 10.56
CA CYS A 292 5.12 8.56 10.53
C CYS A 292 4.68 9.15 11.88
N LEU A 293 5.01 8.48 13.00
CA LEU A 293 4.61 8.94 14.34
C LEU A 293 5.40 10.18 14.79
N ILE A 294 6.73 10.15 14.64
CA ILE A 294 7.62 11.19 15.17
C ILE A 294 7.54 12.45 14.31
N PHE A 295 7.76 12.34 12.99
CA PHE A 295 7.66 13.51 12.11
C PHE A 295 6.21 13.95 11.93
N GLY A 296 5.22 13.06 12.05
CA GLY A 296 3.81 13.45 12.07
C GLY A 296 3.52 14.37 13.25
N LYS A 297 3.99 14.02 14.46
CA LYS A 297 3.88 14.87 15.65
C LYS A 297 4.61 16.21 15.47
N ILE A 298 5.89 16.18 15.07
CA ILE A 298 6.71 17.39 14.90
C ILE A 298 6.09 18.32 13.85
N ALA A 299 5.72 17.79 12.68
CA ALA A 299 5.08 18.57 11.62
C ALA A 299 3.74 19.16 12.08
N GLY A 300 2.94 18.39 12.82
CA GLY A 300 1.67 18.86 13.38
C GLY A 300 1.86 19.99 14.39
N GLU A 301 2.79 19.84 15.34
CA GLU A 301 3.10 20.87 16.35
C GLU A 301 3.58 22.16 15.69
N ASN A 302 4.53 22.06 14.75
CA ASN A 302 5.05 23.23 14.05
C ASN A 302 4.03 23.86 13.09
N ALA A 303 3.15 23.07 12.47
CA ALA A 303 2.08 23.60 11.63
C ALA A 303 0.92 24.18 12.45
N ALA A 304 0.81 23.89 13.74
CA ALA A 304 -0.20 24.44 14.63
C ALA A 304 0.23 25.76 15.28
N GLU A 305 1.54 25.99 15.47
CA GLU A 305 2.08 27.22 16.05
C GLU A 305 1.57 28.46 15.31
N GLU A 306 1.06 29.44 16.04
CA GLU A 306 0.59 30.70 15.47
C GLU A 306 1.74 31.46 14.83
N LYS A 307 1.59 31.74 13.53
CA LYS A 307 2.58 32.50 12.77
C LYS A 307 1.96 33.81 12.35
N ALA A 308 2.76 34.86 12.39
CA ALA A 308 2.40 36.09 11.70
C ALA A 308 2.29 35.75 10.21
N VAL A 309 1.07 35.62 9.70
CA VAL A 309 0.83 35.65 8.27
C VAL A 309 1.33 37.04 7.85
N PRO A 310 2.31 37.15 6.92
CA PRO A 310 2.71 38.46 6.43
C PRO A 310 1.44 39.17 6.02
N ASP A 311 1.21 40.38 6.55
CA ASP A 311 0.09 41.22 6.14
C ASP A 311 0.03 41.11 4.63
N GLN A 312 -1.08 40.59 4.11
CA GLN A 312 -1.40 40.79 2.71
C GLN A 312 -1.53 42.30 2.59
N ALA A 313 -0.41 42.97 2.29
CA ALA A 313 -0.39 44.37 1.93
C ALA A 313 -1.55 44.54 0.96
N ASP A 314 -2.46 45.45 1.30
CA ASP A 314 -3.70 45.84 0.60
C ASP A 314 -3.55 45.93 -0.93
N GLN A 315 -3.31 44.79 -1.58
CA GLN A 315 -3.54 44.60 -2.98
C GLN A 315 -5.00 44.23 -3.01
N ALA A 316 -5.83 45.24 -3.24
CA ALA A 316 -7.24 45.09 -3.55
C ALA A 316 -7.37 44.09 -4.72
N VAL A 317 -7.42 42.80 -4.39
CA VAL A 317 -7.90 41.78 -5.30
C VAL A 317 -9.37 42.13 -5.48
N ASP A 318 -9.78 42.36 -6.72
CA ASP A 318 -11.15 42.64 -7.12
C ASP A 318 -12.07 41.50 -6.63
N THR A 319 -12.59 41.64 -5.41
CA THR A 319 -13.49 40.68 -4.77
C THR A 319 -14.92 40.89 -5.23
N THR A 320 -15.18 40.82 -6.53
CA THR A 320 -16.55 40.69 -7.03
C THR A 320 -16.60 39.98 -8.38
N THR A 321 -16.27 38.69 -8.39
CA THR A 321 -16.97 37.76 -9.27
C THR A 321 -17.81 36.83 -8.41
N THR A 322 -19.13 36.91 -8.59
CA THR A 322 -20.19 36.28 -7.77
C THR A 322 -20.25 34.75 -7.86
N ALA A 323 -19.19 34.08 -8.33
CA ALA A 323 -19.17 32.64 -8.56
C ALA A 323 -18.55 31.82 -7.41
N SER A 324 -17.82 32.44 -6.47
CA SER A 324 -17.16 31.72 -5.37
C SER A 324 -17.90 31.91 -4.04
N LYS A 325 -18.55 30.86 -3.54
CA LYS A 325 -19.05 30.84 -2.16
C LYS A 325 -17.86 30.71 -1.21
N PHE A 326 -17.64 31.73 -0.37
CA PHE A 326 -16.63 31.71 0.68
C PHE A 326 -17.27 31.25 2.00
N THR A 327 -16.69 30.23 2.64
CA THR A 327 -17.05 29.80 3.99
C THR A 327 -15.86 30.09 4.90
N THR A 328 -16.06 30.93 5.91
CA THR A 328 -15.02 31.34 6.87
C THR A 328 -14.92 30.43 8.09
N LYS A 329 -15.89 29.53 8.27
CA LYS A 329 -15.83 28.48 9.30
C LYS A 329 -15.00 27.30 8.77
N LEU A 330 -13.82 27.11 9.37
CA LEU A 330 -13.09 25.84 9.30
C LEU A 330 -13.87 24.80 10.13
N THR A 331 -14.83 24.13 9.49
CA THR A 331 -15.47 22.94 10.05
C THR A 331 -14.89 21.73 9.34
N SER A 332 -14.55 20.69 10.10
CA SER A 332 -14.41 19.36 9.49
C SER A 332 -15.75 19.02 8.85
N ASP A 333 -15.71 18.63 7.59
CA ASP A 333 -16.88 18.16 6.84
C ASP A 333 -17.17 16.67 7.11
N LEU A 334 -16.32 16.00 7.90
CA LEU A 334 -16.65 14.76 8.62
C LEU A 334 -17.52 15.05 9.85
N ALA A 335 -17.27 16.18 10.51
CA ALA A 335 -18.11 16.69 11.57
C ALA A 335 -19.23 17.52 10.96
N ALA A 336 -20.12 16.88 10.19
CA ALA A 336 -21.24 17.57 9.58
C ALA A 336 -22.01 18.35 10.68
N THR A 337 -21.90 19.68 10.68
CA THR A 337 -22.66 20.58 11.57
C THR A 337 -24.15 20.57 11.25
N GLN A 338 -24.55 19.83 10.21
CA GLN A 338 -25.88 19.27 10.03
C GLN A 338 -25.68 17.77 9.79
N LYS A 339 -25.94 16.94 10.82
CA LYS A 339 -26.13 15.50 10.59
C LYS A 339 -27.21 15.37 9.51
N PRO A 340 -26.94 14.69 8.37
CA PRO A 340 -27.98 14.42 7.41
C PRO A 340 -29.16 13.77 8.15
N ASP A 341 -30.37 14.25 7.92
CA ASP A 341 -31.55 13.58 8.45
C ASP A 341 -31.72 12.26 7.68
N TYR A 342 -31.51 11.15 8.38
CA TYR A 342 -31.72 9.83 7.81
C TYR A 342 -33.12 9.37 8.21
N PRO A 343 -34.12 9.45 7.31
CA PRO A 343 -35.47 9.05 7.66
C PRO A 343 -35.48 7.58 8.11
N THR A 344 -36.26 7.29 9.15
CA THR A 344 -36.42 5.94 9.69
C THR A 344 -37.89 5.57 9.77
N GLU A 345 -38.20 4.33 9.40
CA GLU A 345 -39.47 3.69 9.78
C GLU A 345 -39.45 3.27 11.26
N ALA A 346 -40.60 2.86 11.80
CA ALA A 346 -40.75 2.53 13.22
C ALA A 346 -39.80 1.42 13.72
N ASN A 347 -39.40 0.51 12.84
CA ASN A 347 -38.49 -0.60 13.11
C ASN A 347 -37.05 -0.33 12.63
N GLN A 348 -36.71 0.91 12.30
CA GLN A 348 -35.41 1.31 11.79
C GLN A 348 -34.68 2.23 12.75
N TYR A 349 -33.38 1.99 12.94
CA TYR A 349 -32.56 2.72 13.90
C TYR A 349 -31.24 3.14 13.27
N ILE A 350 -30.82 4.38 13.52
CA ILE A 350 -29.57 4.93 13.02
C ILE A 350 -28.45 4.74 14.04
N GLY A 351 -27.37 4.13 13.60
CA GLY A 351 -26.15 3.94 14.37
C GLY A 351 -24.97 4.68 13.73
N GLU A 352 -24.08 5.22 14.56
CA GLU A 352 -22.90 5.95 14.07
C GLU A 352 -21.65 5.60 14.88
N ASN A 353 -20.49 5.67 14.22
CA ASN A 353 -19.19 5.58 14.88
C ASN A 353 -18.16 6.40 14.09
N ASP A 354 -17.29 7.11 14.81
CA ASP A 354 -16.30 8.04 14.22
C ASP A 354 -14.88 7.44 14.13
N ASP A 355 -14.71 6.16 14.50
CA ASP A 355 -13.40 5.48 14.59
C ASP A 355 -13.03 4.72 13.30
N GLY A 356 -13.72 4.99 12.18
CA GLY A 356 -13.37 4.43 10.87
C GLY A 356 -12.04 4.99 10.36
N ILE A 357 -11.37 4.26 9.45
CA ILE A 357 -10.15 4.78 8.80
C ILE A 357 -10.50 6.04 7.99
N GLY A 358 -11.69 6.06 7.40
CA GLY A 358 -12.25 7.19 6.69
C GLY A 358 -12.92 8.25 7.59
N GLY A 359 -12.91 8.03 8.91
CA GLY A 359 -13.70 8.79 9.87
C GLY A 359 -15.08 8.16 10.08
N ARG A 360 -16.14 8.97 9.92
CA ARG A 360 -17.50 8.61 10.29
C ARG A 360 -18.11 7.50 9.43
N VAL A 361 -18.69 6.51 10.10
CA VAL A 361 -19.52 5.45 9.52
C VAL A 361 -20.93 5.56 10.08
N VAL A 362 -21.94 5.67 9.21
CA VAL A 362 -23.35 5.71 9.59
C VAL A 362 -24.08 4.53 8.97
N VAL A 363 -24.89 3.85 9.78
CA VAL A 363 -25.71 2.71 9.35
C VAL A 363 -27.18 2.90 9.74
N ARG A 364 -28.07 2.31 8.94
CA ARG A 364 -29.47 2.07 9.28
C ARG A 364 -29.67 0.58 9.50
N VAL A 365 -30.14 0.23 10.69
CA VAL A 365 -30.48 -1.14 11.07
C VAL A 365 -31.99 -1.30 11.07
N THR A 366 -32.50 -2.29 10.34
CA THR A 366 -33.91 -2.67 10.34
C THR A 366 -34.09 -3.92 11.18
N LEU A 367 -35.01 -3.89 12.14
CA LEU A 367 -35.38 -5.04 12.97
C LEU A 367 -36.72 -5.63 12.53
N THR A 368 -36.87 -6.94 12.68
CA THR A 368 -38.17 -7.61 12.65
C THR A 368 -38.91 -7.44 13.98
N ASP A 369 -40.20 -7.77 14.01
CA ASP A 369 -41.02 -7.73 15.23
C ASP A 369 -40.49 -8.63 16.36
N ASP A 370 -39.75 -9.70 16.02
CA ASP A 370 -39.06 -10.57 16.98
C ASP A 370 -37.62 -10.12 17.29
N HIS A 371 -37.32 -8.83 17.05
CA HIS A 371 -36.04 -8.17 17.32
C HIS A 371 -34.82 -8.81 16.62
N LYS A 372 -35.01 -9.43 15.46
CA LYS A 372 -33.91 -9.95 14.63
C LYS A 372 -33.45 -8.91 13.62
N LEU A 373 -32.16 -8.98 13.26
CA LEU A 373 -31.55 -8.17 12.22
C LEU A 373 -32.12 -8.54 10.85
N ALA A 374 -33.04 -7.72 10.33
CA ALA A 374 -33.62 -7.89 9.00
C ALA A 374 -32.74 -7.29 7.91
N ASN A 375 -32.16 -6.11 8.17
CA ASN A 375 -31.30 -5.41 7.23
C ASN A 375 -30.29 -4.51 7.96
N VAL A 376 -29.13 -4.32 7.35
CA VAL A 376 -28.12 -3.34 7.77
C VAL A 376 -27.65 -2.61 6.51
N GLU A 377 -28.00 -1.33 6.42
CA GLU A 377 -27.67 -0.45 5.29
C GLU A 377 -26.57 0.54 5.72
N VAL A 378 -25.51 0.67 4.92
CA VAL A 378 -24.46 1.68 5.14
C VAL A 378 -24.85 2.96 4.43
N LEU A 379 -25.07 4.03 5.19
CA LEU A 379 -25.60 5.31 4.70
C LEU A 379 -24.49 6.34 4.43
N GLU A 380 -23.44 6.34 5.24
CA GLU A 380 -22.29 7.25 5.12
C GLU A 380 -21.03 6.47 5.49
N GLN A 381 -19.99 6.60 4.67
CA GLN A 381 -18.66 6.09 4.94
C GLN A 381 -17.65 6.79 4.02
N SER A 382 -16.38 6.84 4.42
CA SER A 382 -15.26 7.32 3.59
C SER A 382 -14.05 6.39 3.70
N GLU A 383 -14.30 5.09 3.85
CA GLU A 383 -13.30 4.05 4.03
C GLU A 383 -12.47 3.81 2.77
N SER A 384 -11.33 3.12 2.93
CA SER A 384 -10.42 2.77 1.84
C SER A 384 -11.10 1.91 0.76
N GLU A 385 -10.94 2.24 -0.52
CA GLU A 385 -11.69 1.54 -1.60
C GLU A 385 -11.20 0.10 -1.86
N ASP A 386 -9.98 -0.23 -1.42
CA ASP A 386 -9.37 -1.55 -1.63
C ASP A 386 -9.92 -2.63 -0.69
N VAL A 387 -9.97 -2.34 0.61
CA VAL A 387 -10.37 -3.30 1.66
C VAL A 387 -11.48 -2.77 2.56
N GLY A 388 -11.50 -1.47 2.84
CA GLY A 388 -12.52 -0.83 3.67
C GLY A 388 -13.93 -0.96 3.08
N LEU A 389 -14.10 -0.64 1.78
CA LEU A 389 -15.38 -0.79 1.10
C LEU A 389 -15.87 -2.25 1.02
N LYS A 390 -14.95 -3.21 0.89
CA LYS A 390 -15.31 -4.63 0.94
C LYS A 390 -15.88 -5.00 2.32
N ALA A 391 -15.30 -4.48 3.40
CA ALA A 391 -15.85 -4.65 4.74
C ALA A 391 -17.25 -4.01 4.87
N MET A 392 -17.45 -2.81 4.33
CA MET A 392 -18.75 -2.12 4.31
C MET A 392 -19.81 -2.88 3.51
N ALA A 393 -19.43 -3.62 2.47
CA ALA A 393 -20.37 -4.37 1.63
C ALA A 393 -20.70 -5.78 2.15
N GLU A 394 -19.71 -6.49 2.72
CA GLU A 394 -19.86 -7.92 3.05
C GLU A 394 -20.29 -8.16 4.50
N LEU A 395 -19.81 -7.37 5.46
CA LEU A 395 -20.15 -7.58 6.86
C LEU A 395 -21.64 -7.40 7.17
N PRO A 396 -22.36 -6.40 6.61
CA PRO A 396 -23.81 -6.28 6.81
C PRO A 396 -24.58 -7.55 6.42
N LYS A 397 -24.23 -8.16 5.29
CA LYS A 397 -24.84 -9.41 4.81
C LYS A 397 -24.60 -10.55 5.78
N GLN A 398 -23.37 -10.67 6.29
CA GLN A 398 -23.03 -11.70 7.27
C GLN A 398 -23.74 -11.49 8.61
N MET A 399 -23.89 -10.24 9.05
CA MET A 399 -24.58 -9.91 10.30
C MET A 399 -26.06 -10.28 10.23
N VAL A 400 -26.73 -9.95 9.12
CA VAL A 400 -28.12 -10.35 8.87
C VAL A 400 -28.25 -11.86 8.79
N ALA A 401 -27.39 -12.53 7.99
CA ALA A 401 -27.46 -13.98 7.79
C ALA A 401 -27.23 -14.78 9.09
N LYS A 402 -26.35 -14.31 9.97
CA LYS A 402 -26.05 -14.95 11.27
C LYS A 402 -26.89 -14.38 12.42
N ASN A 403 -27.68 -13.34 12.16
CA ASN A 403 -28.41 -12.57 13.16
C ASN A 403 -27.55 -12.14 14.37
N THR A 404 -26.33 -11.66 14.11
CA THR A 404 -25.39 -11.20 15.14
C THR A 404 -24.45 -10.13 14.59
N VAL A 405 -24.03 -9.18 15.44
CA VAL A 405 -23.01 -8.18 15.08
C VAL A 405 -21.59 -8.77 15.17
N ASP A 406 -21.42 -9.85 15.93
CA ASP A 406 -20.13 -10.48 16.15
C ASP A 406 -19.79 -11.45 15.01
N VAL A 407 -19.50 -10.87 13.85
CA VAL A 407 -18.99 -11.56 12.65
C VAL A 407 -17.48 -11.36 12.52
N ASP A 408 -16.79 -12.20 11.75
CA ASP A 408 -15.35 -12.06 11.56
C ASP A 408 -15.01 -10.77 10.79
N SER A 409 -13.96 -10.07 11.20
CA SER A 409 -13.50 -8.88 10.48
C SER A 409 -12.89 -9.26 9.12
N VAL A 410 -13.01 -8.37 8.13
CA VAL A 410 -12.38 -8.58 6.82
C VAL A 410 -10.86 -8.37 6.96
N SER A 411 -10.10 -9.36 6.49
CA SER A 411 -8.62 -9.31 6.50
C SER A 411 -8.11 -8.06 5.77
N GLY A 412 -7.27 -7.27 6.44
CA GLY A 412 -6.74 -6.00 5.92
C GLY A 412 -7.60 -4.77 6.21
N ALA A 413 -8.85 -4.93 6.66
CA ALA A 413 -9.78 -3.83 6.98
C ALA A 413 -10.21 -3.87 8.46
N SER A 414 -9.29 -4.18 9.38
CA SER A 414 -9.62 -4.42 10.78
C SER A 414 -10.29 -3.21 11.44
N VAL A 415 -9.75 -2.00 11.26
CA VAL A 415 -10.32 -0.76 11.85
C VAL A 415 -11.69 -0.47 11.25
N SER A 416 -11.82 -0.45 9.91
CA SER A 416 -13.09 -0.29 9.20
C SER A 416 -14.14 -1.32 9.65
N SER A 417 -13.74 -2.58 9.81
CA SER A 417 -14.62 -3.65 10.28
C SER A 417 -15.12 -3.41 11.70
N GLN A 418 -14.27 -2.90 12.60
CA GLN A 418 -14.67 -2.59 13.97
C GLN A 418 -15.55 -1.34 14.04
N ALA A 419 -15.27 -0.30 13.25
CA ALA A 419 -16.09 0.90 13.18
C ALA A 419 -17.52 0.58 12.74
N LEU A 420 -17.69 -0.25 11.71
CA LEU A 420 -19.00 -0.71 11.27
C LEU A 420 -19.73 -1.51 12.36
N LYS A 421 -19.05 -2.45 13.03
CA LYS A 421 -19.62 -3.21 14.15
C LYS A 421 -20.06 -2.29 15.29
N ALA A 422 -19.26 -1.28 15.60
CA ALA A 422 -19.57 -0.30 16.62
C ALA A 422 -20.81 0.54 16.24
N ALA A 423 -20.91 0.99 14.98
CA ALA A 423 -22.07 1.71 14.48
C ALA A 423 -23.35 0.85 14.55
N VAL A 424 -23.29 -0.44 14.17
CA VAL A 424 -24.45 -1.35 14.30
C VAL A 424 -24.81 -1.58 15.78
N LYS A 425 -23.82 -1.73 16.68
CA LYS A 425 -24.07 -1.84 18.13
C LYS A 425 -24.73 -0.58 18.70
N ASP A 426 -24.35 0.60 18.21
CA ASP A 426 -24.99 1.87 18.58
C ASP A 426 -26.46 1.93 18.14
N ALA A 427 -26.78 1.49 16.92
CA ALA A 427 -28.17 1.39 16.45
C ALA A 427 -29.01 0.43 17.31
N LEU A 428 -28.46 -0.74 17.67
CA LEU A 428 -29.16 -1.74 18.48
C LEU A 428 -29.43 -1.24 19.91
N LYS A 429 -28.47 -0.54 20.53
CA LYS A 429 -28.70 0.10 21.84
C LYS A 429 -29.86 1.10 21.80
N LYS A 430 -29.98 1.86 20.71
CA LYS A 430 -31.10 2.79 20.52
C LYS A 430 -32.42 2.05 20.37
N ALA A 431 -32.43 0.92 19.67
CA ALA A 431 -33.62 0.06 19.57
C ALA A 431 -34.08 -0.48 20.93
N GLU A 432 -33.14 -0.96 21.75
CA GLU A 432 -33.42 -1.41 23.13
C GLU A 432 -34.01 -0.27 23.96
N SER A 433 -33.43 0.94 23.90
CA SER A 433 -33.91 2.09 24.65
C SER A 433 -35.35 2.51 24.25
N ALA A 434 -35.69 2.42 22.96
CA ALA A 434 -37.03 2.72 22.46
C ALA A 434 -38.08 1.72 22.94
N SER A 435 -37.70 0.44 23.12
CA SER A 435 -38.60 -0.61 23.64
C SER A 435 -38.91 -0.46 25.14
N THR A 436 -37.96 0.09 25.91
CA THR A 436 -38.17 0.38 27.35
C THR A 436 -39.05 1.60 27.61
N ASP A 437 -39.11 2.57 26.69
CA ASP A 437 -39.96 3.75 26.83
C ASP A 437 -41.42 3.48 26.44
N SER A 438 -41.70 2.47 25.60
CA SER A 438 -43.07 2.07 25.23
C SER A 438 -43.77 1.16 26.25
N SER A 439 -43.13 0.83 27.38
CA SER A 439 -43.64 -0.08 28.41
C SER A 439 -43.88 0.60 29.78
N LYS A 440 -43.81 1.93 29.84
CA LYS A 440 -44.34 2.77 30.93
C LYS A 440 -45.56 3.53 30.44
#